data_AF-A0A4U1JRF0-F1
#
_entry.id   AF-A0A4U1JRF0-F1
#
_cell.length_a   1.000
_cell.length_b   1.000
_cell.length_c   1.000
_cell.angle_alpha   90.00
_cell.angle_beta   90.00
_cell.angle_gamma   90.00
#
_symmetry.space_group_name_H-M   'P 1'
#
loop_
_entity.id
_entity.type
_entity.pdbx_description
1 polymer ?
#
loop_
_entity_poly.entity_id
_entity_poly.type
_entity_poly.pdbx_seq_one_letter_code
_entity_poly.pdbx_strand_id
1 'polypeptide(L)'
;MTKPSPASNADVGAPVGFDQPFAFRNAAGRICAAGPGRALARGTRESLADRLAPFFAGPPDGAVIGGALPFDTTRPDCLWQAARGDGIWPGDAVAATGPARPAPPPPPAPR
;
A
#
# COMPACT_ATOMS: atom_id res chain seq x y z
N MET A 1 -21.97 -22.36 8.95
CA MET A 1 -22.06 -21.76 7.60
C MET A 1 -20.95 -20.74 7.44
N THR A 2 -19.84 -21.13 6.83
CA THR A 2 -18.65 -20.29 6.64
C THR A 2 -18.80 -19.57 5.29
N LYS A 3 -18.96 -18.25 5.30
CA LYS A 3 -19.01 -17.47 4.04
C LYS A 3 -17.61 -17.50 3.39
N PRO A 4 -17.49 -17.80 2.09
CA PRO A 4 -16.21 -17.70 1.41
C PRO A 4 -15.78 -16.23 1.34
N SER A 5 -14.54 -15.95 1.77
CA SER A 5 -13.89 -14.67 1.46
C SER A 5 -13.76 -14.53 -0.06
N PRO A 6 -14.08 -13.37 -0.65
CA PRO A 6 -13.83 -13.16 -2.06
C PRO A 6 -12.33 -13.26 -2.32
N ALA A 7 -11.95 -14.03 -3.34
CA ALA A 7 -10.58 -14.11 -3.81
C ALA A 7 -10.08 -12.70 -4.13
N SER A 8 -8.99 -12.30 -3.49
CA SER A 8 -8.29 -11.07 -3.83
C SER A 8 -7.59 -11.31 -5.16
N ASN A 9 -8.23 -10.89 -6.25
CA ASN A 9 -7.60 -10.81 -7.56
C ASN A 9 -6.67 -9.59 -7.53
N ALA A 10 -5.45 -9.79 -7.01
CA ALA A 10 -4.37 -8.83 -7.23
C ALA A 10 -4.00 -8.91 -8.72
N ASP A 11 -4.66 -8.08 -9.52
CA ASP A 11 -4.37 -7.89 -10.92
C ASP A 11 -2.88 -7.50 -11.07
N VAL A 12 -2.13 -8.29 -11.84
CA VAL A 12 -0.70 -8.07 -12.09
C VAL A 12 -0.57 -7.06 -13.23
N GLY A 13 -0.95 -5.83 -12.95
CA GLY A 13 -0.60 -4.67 -13.78
C GLY A 13 0.34 -3.81 -12.97
N ALA A 14 1.57 -3.57 -13.44
CA ALA A 14 2.47 -2.62 -12.81
C ALA A 14 1.94 -1.19 -13.01
N PRO A 15 1.55 -0.45 -11.95
CA PRO A 15 1.21 0.94 -12.12
C PRO A 15 2.49 1.74 -11.89
N VAL A 16 2.80 2.58 -12.87
CA VAL A 16 3.79 3.64 -12.78
C VAL A 16 3.46 4.56 -11.60
N GLY A 17 4.46 4.79 -10.73
CA GLY A 17 4.50 5.92 -9.79
C GLY A 17 3.42 5.94 -8.71
N PHE A 18 3.44 4.98 -7.78
CA PHE A 18 2.80 5.23 -6.49
C PHE A 18 3.78 5.99 -5.60
N ASP A 19 3.47 7.25 -5.29
CA ASP A 19 4.15 8.01 -4.24
C ASP A 19 3.86 7.47 -2.83
N GLN A 20 3.08 6.39 -2.74
CA GLN A 20 2.76 5.66 -1.53
C GLN A 20 2.41 4.19 -1.86
N PRO A 21 3.40 3.31 -2.02
CA PRO A 21 3.18 1.93 -2.48
C PRO A 21 2.50 1.00 -1.46
N PHE A 22 2.57 1.31 -0.16
CA PHE A 22 1.95 0.49 0.88
C PHE A 22 1.62 1.31 2.14
N ALA A 23 0.66 0.82 2.93
CA ALA A 23 0.37 1.32 4.26
C ALA A 23 -0.03 0.16 5.19
N PHE A 24 0.44 0.20 6.44
CA PHE A 24 0.17 -0.81 7.46
C PHE A 24 -0.34 -0.14 8.73
N ARG A 25 -1.32 -0.76 9.39
CA ARG A 25 -1.80 -0.37 10.72
C ARG A 25 -1.93 -1.59 11.62
N ASN A 26 -1.40 -1.47 12.83
CA ASN A 26 -1.54 -2.46 13.89
C ASN A 26 -1.73 -1.73 15.24
N ALA A 27 -1.69 -2.49 16.34
CA ALA A 27 -1.83 -1.93 17.69
C ALA A 27 -0.69 -0.98 18.08
N ALA A 28 0.48 -1.09 17.44
CA ALA A 28 1.64 -0.25 17.70
C ALA A 28 1.63 1.07 16.91
N GLY A 29 0.78 1.21 15.90
CA GLY A 29 0.65 2.45 15.13
C GLY A 29 0.36 2.23 13.65
N ARG A 30 0.78 3.22 12.85
CA ARG A 30 0.61 3.25 11.40
C ARG A 30 1.95 3.52 10.74
N ILE A 31 2.18 2.90 9.59
CA ILE A 31 3.28 3.19 8.68
C ILE A 31 2.67 3.42 7.30
N CYS A 32 3.04 4.51 6.65
CA CYS A 32 2.63 4.82 5.29
C CYS A 32 3.88 5.09 4.47
N ALA A 33 4.15 4.29 3.45
CA ALA A 33 5.26 4.55 2.56
C ALA A 33 5.09 5.92 1.89
N ALA A 34 6.15 6.72 1.79
CA ALA A 34 6.10 8.03 1.16
C ALA A 34 7.24 8.21 0.15
N GLY A 35 6.90 8.83 -0.97
CA GLY A 35 7.77 9.02 -2.13
C GLY A 35 7.65 7.88 -3.14
N PRO A 36 8.35 7.98 -4.27
CA PRO A 36 8.19 7.05 -5.39
C PRO A 36 8.53 5.63 -4.95
N GLY A 37 7.54 4.75 -5.02
CA GLY A 37 7.72 3.33 -4.75
C GLY A 37 8.55 2.65 -5.84
N ARG A 38 9.65 2.01 -5.45
CA ARG A 38 10.45 1.15 -6.32
C ARG A 38 10.11 -0.30 -6.05
N ALA A 39 9.56 -1.00 -7.03
CA ALA A 39 9.37 -2.45 -6.93
C ALA A 39 10.71 -3.16 -6.81
N LEU A 40 10.80 -4.13 -5.91
CA LEU A 40 11.95 -5.03 -5.81
C LEU A 40 11.81 -6.18 -6.80
N ALA A 41 12.94 -6.76 -7.22
CA ALA A 41 12.93 -7.97 -8.01
C ALA A 41 12.16 -9.07 -7.26
N ARG A 42 11.18 -9.68 -7.91
CA ARG A 42 10.39 -10.77 -7.31
C ARG A 42 11.27 -12.00 -7.11
N GLY A 43 11.03 -12.71 -6.02
CA GLY A 43 11.71 -13.96 -5.72
C GLY A 43 10.94 -14.75 -4.69
N THR A 44 11.43 -15.94 -4.39
CA THR A 44 10.83 -16.83 -3.40
C THR A 44 11.39 -16.53 -2.01
N ARG A 45 10.95 -17.29 -1.01
CA ARG A 45 11.48 -17.22 0.35
C ARG A 45 12.99 -17.46 0.40
N GLU A 46 13.51 -18.36 -0.43
CA GLU A 46 14.92 -18.75 -0.44
C GLU A 46 15.83 -17.59 -0.86
N SER A 47 15.42 -16.80 -1.86
CA SER A 47 16.20 -15.64 -2.34
C SER A 47 15.88 -14.33 -1.63
N LEU A 48 15.00 -14.34 -0.62
CA LEU A 48 14.54 -13.12 0.04
C LEU A 48 15.67 -12.41 0.77
N ALA A 49 16.47 -13.13 1.55
CA ALA A 49 17.54 -12.53 2.35
C ALA A 49 18.57 -11.80 1.47
N ASP A 50 19.05 -12.46 0.41
CA ASP A 50 20.03 -11.89 -0.53
C ASP A 50 19.49 -10.66 -1.26
N ARG A 51 18.19 -10.66 -1.60
CA ARG A 51 17.54 -9.51 -2.25
C ARG A 51 17.36 -8.32 -1.30
N LEU A 52 17.15 -8.57 -0.01
CA LEU A 52 16.98 -7.51 0.99
C LEU A 52 18.31 -7.01 1.57
N ALA A 53 19.38 -7.80 1.52
CA ALA A 53 20.67 -7.44 2.10
C ALA A 53 21.21 -6.07 1.64
N PRO A 54 21.16 -5.68 0.34
CA PRO A 54 21.63 -4.37 -0.09
C PRO A 54 20.87 -3.20 0.53
N PHE A 55 19.58 -3.38 0.83
CA PHE A 55 18.77 -2.35 1.47
C PHE A 55 19.24 -2.10 2.91
N PHE A 56 19.47 -3.17 3.68
CA PHE A 56 19.90 -3.06 5.07
C PHE A 56 21.39 -2.75 5.26
N ALA A 57 22.20 -2.87 4.21
CA ALA A 57 23.61 -2.48 4.24
C ALA A 57 23.83 -0.94 4.17
N GLY A 58 22.79 -0.19 3.81
CA GLY A 58 22.83 1.27 3.73
C GLY A 58 22.75 1.98 5.10
N PRO A 59 22.92 3.32 5.13
CA PRO A 59 22.70 4.11 6.34
C PRO A 59 21.21 4.08 6.75
N PRO A 60 20.91 4.25 8.05
CA PRO A 60 19.53 4.39 8.53
C PRO A 60 18.98 5.77 8.13
N ASP A 61 18.37 5.84 6.95
CA ASP A 61 17.87 7.06 6.31
C ASP A 61 16.34 7.21 6.39
N GLY A 62 15.67 6.29 7.09
CA GLY A 62 14.21 6.25 7.20
C GLY A 62 13.52 5.53 6.03
N ALA A 63 14.28 4.97 5.07
CA ALA A 63 13.72 4.15 4.02
C ALA A 63 13.01 2.92 4.58
N VAL A 64 12.00 2.45 3.85
CA VAL A 64 11.15 1.33 4.26
C VAL A 64 10.96 0.35 3.11
N ILE A 65 10.88 -0.94 3.45
CA ILE A 65 10.41 -2.01 2.56
C ILE A 65 9.11 -2.57 3.12
N GLY A 66 8.16 -2.80 2.22
CA GLY A 66 6.86 -3.37 2.56
C GLY A 66 6.26 -4.11 1.37
N GLY A 67 5.25 -4.93 1.65
CA GLY A 67 4.55 -5.71 0.65
C GLY A 67 3.96 -6.97 1.25
N ALA A 68 3.82 -8.00 0.42
CA ALA A 68 3.20 -9.26 0.82
C ALA A 68 4.07 -10.46 0.44
N LEU A 69 4.16 -11.42 1.36
CA LEU A 69 4.69 -12.75 1.10
C LEU A 69 3.53 -13.71 0.82
N PRO A 70 3.65 -14.59 -0.18
CA PRO A 70 2.63 -15.60 -0.45
C PRO A 70 2.59 -16.67 0.65
N PHE A 71 1.43 -17.28 0.84
CA PHE A 71 1.29 -18.45 1.72
C PHE A 71 2.12 -19.64 1.23
N ASP A 72 2.07 -19.90 -0.08
CA ASP A 72 2.96 -20.83 -0.75
C ASP A 72 4.33 -20.15 -0.96
N THR A 73 5.31 -20.52 -0.13
CA THR A 73 6.63 -19.86 -0.09
C THR A 73 7.49 -20.11 -1.33
N THR A 74 7.08 -21.05 -2.19
CA THR A 74 7.72 -21.32 -3.48
C THR A 74 7.29 -20.33 -4.56
N ARG A 75 6.24 -19.55 -4.30
CA ARG A 75 5.77 -18.52 -5.22
C ARG A 75 6.55 -17.21 -5.06
N PRO A 76 6.67 -16.41 -6.12
CA PRO A 76 7.30 -15.11 -6.02
C PRO A 76 6.52 -14.14 -5.12
N ASP A 77 7.24 -13.39 -4.29
CA ASP A 77 6.71 -12.30 -3.48
C ASP A 77 6.41 -11.03 -4.27
N CYS A 78 5.79 -10.06 -3.58
CA CYS A 78 5.51 -8.73 -4.12
C CYS A 78 5.92 -7.69 -3.08
N LEU A 79 7.09 -7.07 -3.29
CA LEU A 79 7.71 -6.12 -2.36
C LEU A 79 8.09 -4.81 -3.06
N TRP A 80 8.02 -3.72 -2.32
CA TRP A 80 8.38 -2.38 -2.74
C TRP A 80 9.26 -1.70 -1.70
N GLN A 81 10.14 -0.82 -2.17
CA GLN A 81 10.92 0.12 -1.37
C GLN A 81 10.35 1.53 -1.52
N ALA A 82 10.35 2.30 -0.44
CA ALA A 82 10.09 3.75 -0.46
C ALA A 82 11.11 4.48 0.42
N ALA A 83 11.29 5.78 0.18
CA ALA A 83 12.29 6.59 0.87
C ALA A 83 11.92 6.90 2.33
N ARG A 84 10.63 6.88 2.68
CA ARG A 84 10.15 7.19 4.04
C ARG A 84 8.91 6.39 4.43
N GLY A 85 8.65 6.28 5.74
CA GLY A 85 7.49 5.59 6.33
C GLY A 85 6.45 6.50 7.00
N ASP A 86 6.52 7.80 6.77
CA ASP A 86 5.74 8.88 7.40
C ASP A 86 4.66 9.50 6.49
N GLY A 87 4.21 8.75 5.48
CA GLY A 87 3.19 9.19 4.53
C GLY A 87 1.79 9.40 5.13
N ILE A 88 0.87 9.85 4.29
CA ILE A 88 -0.52 10.15 4.69
C ILE A 88 -1.34 8.87 4.63
N TRP A 89 -2.09 8.55 5.67
CA TRP A 89 -2.94 7.34 5.66
C TRP A 89 -3.93 7.33 4.48
N PRO A 90 -4.06 6.22 3.74
CA PRO A 90 -5.05 6.12 2.67
C PRO A 90 -6.47 6.38 3.21
N GLY A 91 -7.16 7.35 2.61
CA GLY A 91 -8.48 7.82 3.05
C GLY A 91 -8.44 9.12 3.85
N ASP A 92 -7.33 9.44 4.53
CA ASP A 92 -7.18 10.73 5.23
C ASP A 92 -6.91 11.86 4.22
N ALA A 93 -6.28 11.54 3.07
CA ALA A 93 -6.07 12.49 1.98
C ALA A 93 -7.38 12.98 1.32
N VAL A 94 -8.44 12.17 1.31
CA VAL A 94 -9.72 12.51 0.67
C VAL A 94 -10.51 13.53 1.51
N ALA A 95 -10.25 13.60 2.83
CA ALA A 95 -10.87 14.58 3.71
C ALA A 95 -10.38 16.02 3.44
N ALA A 96 -9.22 16.19 2.79
CA ALA A 96 -8.67 17.49 2.43
C ALA A 96 -9.18 18.03 1.08
N THR A 97 -9.77 17.20 0.22
CA THR A 97 -10.08 17.57 -1.18
C THR A 97 -11.36 16.96 -1.77
N GLY A 98 -12.29 16.49 -0.94
CA GLY A 98 -13.58 16.02 -1.44
C GLY A 98 -14.44 17.14 -2.04
N PRO A 99 -15.12 16.95 -3.20
CA PRO A 99 -16.12 17.90 -3.67
C PRO A 99 -17.24 17.97 -2.64
N ALA A 100 -17.66 19.19 -2.29
CA ALA A 100 -18.80 19.40 -1.42
C ALA A 100 -20.00 18.60 -1.95
N ARG A 101 -20.59 17.76 -1.09
CA ARG A 101 -21.82 17.03 -1.40
C ARG A 101 -22.83 18.04 -1.96
N PRO A 102 -23.39 17.84 -3.17
CA PRO A 102 -24.42 18.74 -3.68
C PRO A 102 -25.56 18.84 -2.68
N ALA A 103 -25.98 20.06 -2.35
CA ALA A 103 -27.12 20.27 -1.48
C ALA A 103 -28.37 19.59 -2.06
N PRO A 104 -29.22 18.96 -1.24
CA PRO A 104 -30.48 18.39 -1.74
C PRO A 104 -31.33 19.51 -2.38
N PRO A 105 -32.07 19.22 -3.47
CA PRO A 105 -32.91 20.21 -4.12
C PRO A 105 -33.99 20.71 -3.16
N PRO A 106 -34.38 22.01 -3.24
CA PRO A 106 -35.43 22.56 -2.40
C PRO A 106 -36.77 21.84 -2.68
N PRO A 107 -37.64 21.70 -1.67
CA PRO A 107 -38.94 21.06 -1.85
C PRO A 107 -39.79 21.82 -2.88
N PRO A 108 -40.65 21.12 -3.64
CA PRO A 108 -41.50 21.75 -4.65
C PRO A 108 -42.46 22.76 -4.01
N ALA A 109 -42.69 23.87 -4.71
CA ALA A 109 -43.60 24.93 -4.26
C ALA A 109 -45.06 24.43 -4.20
N PRO A 110 -45.84 24.87 -3.20
CA PRO A 110 -47.25 24.52 -3.08
C PRO A 110 -48.06 25.09 -4.27
N ARG A 111 -49.03 24.29 -4.75
CA ARG A 111 -49.99 24.69 -5.79
C ARG A 111 -51.04 25.65 -5.25
#